data_AF-A0A084XUV3-F1
#
_entry.id   AF-A0A084XUV3-F1
#
_cell.length_a   1.000
_cell.length_b   1.000
_cell.length_c   1.000
_cell.angle_alpha   90.00
_cell.angle_beta   90.00
_cell.angle_gamma   90.00
#
_symmetry.space_group_name_H-M   'P 1'
#
loop_
_entity.id
_entity.type
_entity.pdbx_description
1 polymer ?
#
loop_
_entity_poly.entity_id
_entity_poly.type
_entity_poly.pdbx_seq_one_letter_code
_entity_poly.pdbx_strand_id
1 'polypeptide(L)'
;MAIKLAAVILVALLQAGLVFFAAGGLTTAAMMAAAGGVVLVAALSFWLLRSGGTGMRASASIAVEELRRIQEGRAPLSLQLSGNEPIIFQLNQLLSMFRRILIRTRGMSAQAAIGAAKMNVIAKNALAGATIQGELSSKIFATSQDASRSANTVLSNASLVATTSTANLELAERALQEMHHLAGEIVNVSSRLRGFRETVKQLDKSASHIAEISQLINEFSDQTNLLALNAAIEAARAGEHGRGFAVVADEVRKLSQSVKSASNTISENISEMTRLVKHTDQDSTLIADSVDRSRSIVEESAVNFDRMVVDLKDATTKISEITAAIESLRTCNETLHEIAEQVQAASTRIVEQVKTSETYAGEQREATERVQGTLAQLRTGNSDFDRIVEITEAYRSKVAAHLEKLSSEGVNVFDQNYQLIPGSNPKRYKTCYDDHCEKSLQADGDAALASGSRIVYALALDSNGYAPTHNSKFSNPPTGDYAKDLVGTRDKRIFDDLVGIKLARNTEPSLFQTYLRDTGEVLGDLSMPVMVNGRRWGAVRVGFDPQVVIGETG
;
A
#
# COMPACT_ATOMS: atom_id res chain seq x y z
N MET A 1 42.14 -67.10 0.46
CA MET A 1 41.31 -66.52 1.54
C MET A 1 41.68 -65.06 1.81
N ALA A 2 42.96 -64.71 2.03
CA ALA A 2 43.43 -63.31 2.12
C ALA A 2 43.06 -62.45 0.89
N ILE A 3 43.14 -63.02 -0.32
CA ILE A 3 42.69 -62.36 -1.57
C ILE A 3 41.17 -62.12 -1.60
N LYS A 4 40.37 -63.03 -1.02
CA LYS A 4 38.91 -62.87 -0.93
C LYS A 4 38.52 -61.81 0.10
N LEU A 5 39.24 -61.74 1.22
CA LEU A 5 39.08 -60.70 2.25
C LEU A 5 39.46 -59.31 1.72
N ALA A 6 40.62 -59.21 1.06
CA ALA A 6 41.06 -58.00 0.37
C ALA A 6 40.05 -57.57 -0.71
N ALA A 7 39.52 -58.51 -1.49
CA ALA A 7 38.50 -58.23 -2.50
C ALA A 7 37.17 -57.76 -1.89
N VAL A 8 36.70 -58.37 -0.80
CA VAL A 8 35.46 -57.94 -0.12
C VAL A 8 35.62 -56.55 0.50
N ILE A 9 36.78 -56.25 1.10
CA ILE A 9 37.05 -54.94 1.70
C ILE A 9 37.27 -53.87 0.61
N LEU A 10 37.91 -54.23 -0.52
CA LEU A 10 38.04 -53.37 -1.69
C LEU A 10 36.67 -53.07 -2.30
N VAL A 11 35.81 -54.07 -2.45
CA VAL A 11 34.43 -53.90 -2.94
C VAL A 11 33.60 -53.09 -1.95
N ALA A 12 33.76 -53.29 -0.64
CA ALA A 12 33.11 -52.51 0.41
C ALA A 12 33.43 -51.03 0.33
N LEU A 13 34.71 -50.71 0.13
CA LEU A 13 35.20 -49.33 0.10
C LEU A 13 35.00 -48.67 -1.26
N LEU A 14 35.03 -49.44 -2.36
CA LEU A 14 34.61 -48.97 -3.67
C LEU A 14 33.11 -48.68 -3.70
N GLN A 15 32.27 -49.50 -3.07
CA GLN A 15 30.83 -49.24 -2.95
C GLN A 15 30.53 -48.08 -2.00
N ALA A 16 31.22 -47.96 -0.85
CA ALA A 16 31.12 -46.79 0.02
C ALA A 16 31.57 -45.51 -0.71
N GLY A 17 32.64 -45.58 -1.50
CA GLY A 17 33.09 -44.50 -2.38
C GLY A 17 32.07 -44.16 -3.47
N LEU A 18 31.42 -45.17 -4.07
CA LEU A 18 30.35 -44.99 -5.06
C LEU A 18 29.10 -44.36 -4.44
N VAL A 19 28.76 -44.71 -3.20
CA VAL A 19 27.66 -44.13 -2.43
C VAL A 19 27.91 -42.64 -2.16
N PHE A 20 29.16 -42.27 -1.86
CA PHE A 20 29.57 -40.87 -1.76
C PHE A 20 29.60 -40.14 -3.12
N PHE A 21 29.97 -40.84 -4.20
CA PHE A 21 30.00 -40.30 -5.56
C PHE A 21 28.59 -40.07 -6.12
N ALA A 22 27.65 -40.98 -5.85
CA ALA A 22 26.25 -40.90 -6.25
C ALA A 22 25.45 -39.83 -5.46
N ALA A 23 25.95 -39.43 -4.28
CA ALA A 23 25.35 -38.36 -3.47
C ALA A 23 25.62 -36.92 -3.99
N GLY A 24 26.30 -36.77 -5.13
CA GLY A 24 26.19 -35.56 -5.97
C GLY A 24 27.08 -34.37 -5.62
N GLY A 25 28.20 -34.54 -4.92
CA GLY A 25 29.13 -33.45 -4.64
C GLY A 25 30.60 -33.84 -4.83
N LEU A 26 31.24 -33.33 -5.89
CA LEU A 26 32.70 -33.28 -6.06
C LEU A 26 33.31 -32.32 -5.03
N THR A 27 33.29 -32.70 -3.76
CA THR A 27 34.05 -32.00 -2.72
C THR A 27 35.39 -32.68 -2.55
N THR A 28 36.44 -31.88 -2.36
CA THR A 28 37.80 -32.35 -2.07
C THR A 28 37.84 -33.34 -0.89
N ALA A 29 36.89 -33.20 0.05
CA ALA A 29 36.70 -34.13 1.17
C ALA A 29 36.28 -35.55 0.74
N ALA A 30 35.38 -35.68 -0.24
CA ALA A 30 34.94 -37.00 -0.75
C ALA A 30 36.07 -37.71 -1.52
N MET A 31 36.87 -36.96 -2.28
CA MET A 31 38.06 -37.50 -2.96
C MET A 31 39.16 -37.92 -1.98
N MET A 32 39.39 -37.14 -0.91
CA MET A 32 40.35 -37.51 0.14
C MET A 32 39.90 -38.73 0.94
N ALA A 33 38.60 -38.86 1.22
CA ALA A 33 38.05 -40.05 1.89
C ALA A 33 38.19 -41.32 1.01
N ALA A 34 37.92 -41.21 -0.29
CA ALA A 34 38.11 -42.30 -1.24
C ALA A 34 39.60 -42.67 -1.40
N ALA A 35 40.50 -41.69 -1.53
CA ALA A 35 41.94 -41.91 -1.62
C ALA A 35 42.52 -42.53 -0.33
N GLY A 36 42.09 -42.06 0.84
CA GLY A 36 42.45 -42.63 2.14
C GLY A 36 41.96 -44.06 2.29
N GLY A 37 40.74 -44.36 1.84
CA GLY A 37 40.18 -45.71 1.79
C GLY A 37 41.01 -46.66 0.92
N VAL A 38 41.40 -46.23 -0.28
CA VAL A 38 42.24 -47.03 -1.20
C VAL A 38 43.62 -47.32 -0.62
N VAL A 39 44.26 -46.35 0.03
CA VAL A 39 45.57 -46.52 0.70
C VAL A 39 45.46 -47.48 1.88
N LEU A 40 44.40 -47.38 2.68
CA LEU A 40 44.11 -48.32 3.77
C LEU A 40 43.91 -49.75 3.25
N VAL A 41 43.18 -49.94 2.14
CA VAL A 41 42.99 -51.26 1.52
C VAL A 41 44.29 -51.83 0.98
N ALA A 42 45.12 -51.01 0.33
CA ALA A 42 46.41 -51.44 -0.19
C ALA A 42 47.34 -51.89 0.96
N ALA A 43 47.38 -51.14 2.06
CA ALA A 43 48.13 -51.49 3.26
C ALA A 43 47.59 -52.77 3.93
N LEU A 44 46.26 -52.90 4.03
CA LEU A 44 45.57 -54.05 4.60
C LEU A 44 45.83 -55.33 3.81
N SER A 45 45.69 -55.24 2.48
CA SER A 45 45.90 -56.34 1.54
C SER A 45 47.35 -56.81 1.56
N PHE A 46 48.29 -55.85 1.59
CA PHE A 46 49.72 -56.14 1.68
C PHE A 46 50.11 -56.84 3.00
N TRP A 47 49.51 -56.42 4.12
CA TRP A 47 49.79 -57.01 5.44
C TRP A 47 49.18 -58.42 5.60
N LEU A 48 47.95 -58.62 5.11
CA LEU A 48 47.25 -59.93 5.10
C LEU A 48 47.94 -60.97 4.20
N LEU A 49 48.61 -60.53 3.14
CA LEU A 49 49.43 -61.39 2.28
C LEU A 49 50.72 -61.87 2.98
N ARG A 50 51.19 -61.15 4.00
CA ARG A 50 52.49 -61.39 4.65
C ARG A 50 52.39 -62.15 5.99
N SER A 51 51.24 -62.15 6.65
CA SER A 51 51.03 -62.72 7.99
C SER A 51 50.22 -64.04 7.94
N GLY A 52 50.87 -65.12 7.48
CA GLY A 52 50.27 -66.45 7.33
C GLY A 52 50.12 -67.25 8.64
N GLY A 53 49.36 -66.75 9.63
CA GLY A 53 49.01 -67.49 10.86
C GLY A 53 47.62 -68.15 10.79
N THR A 54 47.48 -69.40 11.23
CA THR A 54 46.22 -70.17 11.20
C THR A 54 45.11 -69.59 12.09
N GLY A 55 45.44 -68.88 13.17
CA GLY A 55 44.48 -68.16 14.02
C GLY A 55 43.82 -66.95 13.36
N MET A 56 44.49 -66.32 12.39
CA MET A 56 43.99 -65.15 11.66
C MET A 56 42.83 -65.47 10.70
N ARG A 57 42.64 -66.75 10.32
CA ARG A 57 41.60 -67.15 9.36
C ARG A 57 40.19 -67.09 9.95
N ALA A 58 40.03 -67.41 11.24
CA ALA A 58 38.73 -67.43 11.91
C ALA A 58 38.24 -66.01 12.23
N SER A 59 39.08 -65.18 12.85
CA SER A 59 38.76 -63.76 13.14
C SER A 59 38.49 -62.96 11.88
N ALA A 60 39.23 -63.23 10.80
CA ALA A 60 39.00 -62.61 9.50
C ALA A 60 37.65 -62.99 8.86
N SER A 61 37.22 -64.26 8.97
CA SER A 61 35.91 -64.67 8.46
C SER A 61 34.75 -64.04 9.23
N ILE A 62 34.88 -63.90 10.55
CA ILE A 62 33.87 -63.25 11.40
C ILE A 62 33.80 -61.75 11.05
N ALA A 63 34.94 -61.08 10.92
CA ALA A 63 34.97 -59.67 10.53
C ALA A 63 34.35 -59.42 9.13
N VAL A 64 34.54 -60.31 8.16
CA VAL A 64 33.90 -60.23 6.84
C VAL A 64 32.39 -60.35 6.95
N GLU A 65 31.92 -61.32 7.71
CA GLU A 65 30.49 -61.56 7.83
C GLU A 65 29.79 -60.40 8.54
N GLU A 66 30.40 -59.86 9.60
CA GLU A 66 29.87 -58.67 10.27
C GLU A 66 29.91 -57.42 9.37
N LEU A 67 30.97 -57.22 8.59
CA LEU A 67 31.01 -56.13 7.60
C LEU A 67 29.95 -56.28 6.52
N ARG A 68 29.70 -57.51 6.03
CA ARG A 68 28.61 -57.81 5.08
C ARG A 68 27.25 -57.49 5.69
N ARG A 69 27.03 -57.86 6.95
CA ARG A 69 25.80 -57.52 7.68
C ARG A 69 25.63 -56.01 7.83
N ILE A 70 26.69 -55.25 8.08
CA ILE A 70 26.65 -53.79 8.14
C ILE A 70 26.28 -53.19 6.77
N GLN A 71 26.87 -53.70 5.68
CA GLN A 71 26.56 -53.25 4.32
C GLN A 71 25.11 -53.51 3.91
N GLU A 72 24.57 -54.64 4.34
CA GLU A 72 23.16 -55.02 4.10
C GLU A 72 22.19 -54.29 5.05
N GLY A 73 22.67 -53.39 5.92
CA GLY A 73 21.85 -52.70 6.92
C GLY A 73 21.34 -53.60 8.05
N ARG A 74 21.85 -54.84 8.16
CA ARG A 74 21.47 -55.86 9.15
C ARG A 74 22.27 -55.79 10.45
N ALA A 75 23.30 -54.95 10.50
CA ALA A 75 24.08 -54.67 11.69
C ALA A 75 24.45 -53.18 11.75
N PRO A 76 24.50 -52.58 12.95
CA PRO A 76 24.85 -51.17 13.12
C PRO A 76 26.35 -50.94 12.99
N LEU A 77 26.72 -49.74 12.56
CA LEU A 77 28.11 -49.25 12.57
C LEU A 77 28.70 -49.07 13.97
N SER A 78 27.87 -49.10 15.02
CA SER A 78 28.33 -49.14 16.41
C SER A 78 28.86 -50.51 16.83
N LEU A 79 28.66 -51.55 16.01
CA LEU A 79 29.10 -52.91 16.31
C LEU A 79 30.63 -52.93 16.50
N GLN A 80 31.06 -53.53 17.62
CA GLN A 80 32.46 -53.79 17.88
C GLN A 80 32.81 -55.18 17.37
N LEU A 81 33.67 -55.24 16.36
CA LEU A 81 34.22 -56.49 15.86
C LEU A 81 35.06 -57.15 16.96
N SER A 82 34.86 -58.46 17.16
CA SER A 82 35.56 -59.25 18.17
C SER A 82 36.90 -59.75 17.66
N GLY A 83 37.96 -59.61 18.46
CA GLY A 83 39.31 -60.08 18.14
C GLY A 83 40.38 -59.20 18.79
N ASN A 84 41.54 -59.79 19.10
CA ASN A 84 42.68 -59.10 19.74
C ASN A 84 43.74 -58.68 18.71
N GLU A 85 43.51 -58.92 17.43
CA GLU A 85 44.44 -58.54 16.37
C GLU A 85 44.42 -57.01 16.16
N PRO A 86 45.58 -56.38 15.90
CA PRO A 86 45.67 -54.94 15.63
C PRO A 86 44.68 -54.46 14.55
N ILE A 87 44.44 -55.33 13.57
CA ILE A 87 43.54 -55.06 12.43
C ILE A 87 42.09 -54.84 12.84
N ILE A 88 41.62 -55.58 13.84
CA ILE A 88 40.26 -55.46 14.37
C ILE A 88 40.10 -54.12 15.08
N PHE A 89 41.11 -53.69 15.83
CA PHE A 89 41.13 -52.37 16.45
C PHE A 89 41.05 -51.23 15.42
N GLN A 90 41.83 -51.31 14.32
CA GLN A 90 41.78 -50.31 13.25
C GLN A 90 40.43 -50.32 12.51
N LEU A 91 39.84 -51.49 12.26
CA LEU A 91 38.50 -51.59 11.67
C LEU A 91 37.43 -50.99 12.59
N ASN A 92 37.49 -51.22 13.90
CA ASN A 92 36.56 -50.61 14.86
C ASN A 92 36.70 -49.08 14.92
N GLN A 93 37.93 -48.54 14.84
CA GLN A 93 38.15 -47.10 14.72
C GLN A 93 37.56 -46.53 13.41
N LEU A 94 37.73 -47.25 12.30
CA LEU A 94 37.19 -46.87 10.99
C LEU A 94 35.65 -46.87 11.01
N LEU A 95 35.02 -47.90 11.57
CA LEU A 95 33.56 -47.98 11.76
C LEU A 95 33.03 -46.84 12.64
N SER A 96 33.75 -46.51 13.72
CA SER A 96 33.42 -45.37 14.58
C SER A 96 33.50 -44.03 13.83
N MET A 97 34.52 -43.85 12.99
CA MET A 97 34.66 -42.66 12.15
C MET A 97 33.54 -42.56 11.10
N PHE A 98 33.23 -43.66 10.40
CA PHE A 98 32.12 -43.71 9.44
C PHE A 98 30.78 -43.42 10.11
N ARG A 99 30.54 -43.99 11.30
CA ARG A 99 29.35 -43.70 12.12
C ARG A 99 29.20 -42.20 12.37
N ARG A 100 30.26 -41.54 12.85
CA ARG A 100 30.25 -40.08 13.08
C ARG A 100 29.94 -39.29 11.80
N ILE A 101 30.57 -39.64 10.67
CA ILE A 101 30.35 -38.97 9.38
C ILE A 101 28.90 -39.16 8.91
N LEU A 102 28.33 -40.35 9.06
CA LEU A 102 26.95 -40.63 8.66
C LEU A 102 25.95 -39.84 9.49
N ILE A 103 26.10 -39.83 10.82
CA ILE A 103 25.24 -39.04 11.72
C ILE A 103 25.32 -37.55 11.35
N ARG A 104 26.53 -37.01 11.14
CA ARG A 104 26.72 -35.61 10.75
C ARG A 104 26.09 -35.30 9.40
N THR A 105 26.30 -36.15 8.39
CA THR A 105 25.71 -35.98 7.06
C THR A 105 24.19 -36.03 7.12
N ARG A 106 23.62 -36.91 7.95
CA ARG A 106 22.17 -37.02 8.17
C ARG A 106 21.60 -35.75 8.78
N GLY A 107 22.23 -35.22 9.83
CA GLY A 107 21.83 -33.95 10.46
C GLY A 107 21.93 -32.76 9.50
N MET A 108 23.05 -32.63 8.77
CA MET A 108 23.23 -31.55 7.79
C MET A 108 22.20 -31.61 6.65
N SER A 109 21.93 -32.80 6.13
CA SER A 109 20.93 -32.97 5.06
C SER A 109 19.51 -32.68 5.56
N ALA A 110 19.17 -33.07 6.80
CA ALA A 110 17.88 -32.72 7.41
C ALA A 110 17.73 -31.20 7.59
N GLN A 111 18.78 -30.53 8.07
CA GLN A 111 18.80 -29.07 8.20
C GLN A 111 18.65 -28.37 6.84
N ALA A 112 19.33 -28.86 5.80
CA ALA A 112 19.19 -28.33 4.44
C ALA A 112 17.77 -28.52 3.89
N ALA A 113 17.11 -29.63 4.19
CA ALA A 113 15.74 -29.89 3.77
C ALA A 113 14.72 -28.99 4.51
N ILE A 114 14.92 -28.73 5.80
CA ILE A 114 14.15 -27.72 6.56
C ILE A 114 14.31 -26.34 5.93
N GLY A 115 15.55 -25.97 5.56
CA GLY A 115 15.85 -24.70 4.89
C GLY A 115 15.07 -24.54 3.58
N ALA A 116 15.06 -25.57 2.73
CA ALA A 116 14.29 -25.59 1.49
C ALA A 116 12.77 -25.45 1.74
N ALA A 117 12.23 -26.15 2.74
CA ALA A 117 10.81 -26.04 3.11
C ALA A 117 10.43 -24.62 3.57
N LYS A 118 11.28 -23.98 4.37
CA LYS A 118 11.07 -22.59 4.82
C LYS A 118 11.21 -21.58 3.68
N MET A 119 12.11 -21.83 2.72
CA MET A 119 12.30 -20.96 1.56
C MET A 119 11.01 -20.78 0.76
N ASN A 120 10.24 -21.86 0.55
CA ASN A 120 8.94 -21.79 -0.14
C ASN A 120 7.93 -20.87 0.56
N VAL A 121 7.94 -20.81 1.89
CA VAL A 121 7.05 -19.91 2.66
C VAL A 121 7.45 -18.46 2.44
N ILE A 122 8.76 -18.17 2.52
CA ILE A 122 9.31 -16.82 2.28
C ILE A 122 9.01 -16.38 0.85
N ALA A 123 9.21 -17.27 -0.13
CA ALA A 123 8.95 -17.03 -1.54
C ALA A 123 7.47 -16.65 -1.79
N LYS A 124 6.52 -17.38 -1.19
CA LYS A 124 5.08 -17.05 -1.27
C LYS A 124 4.73 -15.69 -0.68
N ASN A 125 5.29 -15.36 0.48
CA ASN A 125 5.05 -14.07 1.12
C ASN A 125 5.65 -12.91 0.29
N ALA A 126 6.85 -13.11 -0.27
CA ALA A 126 7.48 -12.14 -1.16
C ALA A 126 6.67 -11.93 -2.44
N LEU A 127 6.09 -12.99 -3.01
CA LEU A 127 5.21 -12.91 -4.18
C LEU A 127 3.97 -12.07 -3.89
N ALA A 128 3.26 -12.35 -2.79
CA ALA A 128 2.08 -11.60 -2.38
C ALA A 128 2.42 -10.11 -2.16
N GLY A 129 3.54 -9.83 -1.50
CA GLY A 129 4.04 -8.47 -1.32
C GLY A 129 4.33 -7.75 -2.63
N ALA A 130 5.00 -8.42 -3.58
CA ALA A 130 5.31 -7.87 -4.90
C ALA A 130 4.04 -7.58 -5.72
N THR A 131 3.02 -8.44 -5.66
CA THR A 131 1.74 -8.20 -6.34
C THR A 131 1.05 -6.95 -5.79
N ILE A 132 0.94 -6.82 -4.47
CA ILE A 132 0.36 -5.64 -3.82
C ILE A 132 1.15 -4.38 -4.17
N GLN A 133 2.48 -4.47 -4.18
CA GLN A 133 3.35 -3.35 -4.54
C GLN A 133 3.16 -2.88 -5.99
N GLY A 134 2.96 -3.82 -6.93
CA GLY A 134 2.65 -3.50 -8.33
C GLY A 134 1.28 -2.81 -8.49
N GLU A 135 0.25 -3.29 -7.80
CA GLU A 135 -1.09 -2.67 -7.81
C GLU A 135 -1.05 -1.24 -7.25
N LEU A 136 -0.34 -1.03 -6.12
CA LEU A 136 -0.16 0.30 -5.54
C LEU A 136 0.59 1.25 -6.47
N SER A 137 1.62 0.76 -7.17
CA SER A 137 2.35 1.55 -8.17
C SER A 137 1.45 2.02 -9.31
N SER A 138 0.64 1.10 -9.87
CA SER A 138 -0.33 1.45 -10.93
C SER A 138 -1.32 2.52 -10.47
N LYS A 139 -1.78 2.44 -9.22
CA LYS A 139 -2.67 3.46 -8.63
C LYS A 139 -1.98 4.81 -8.44
N ILE A 140 -0.71 4.83 -7.99
CA ILE A 140 0.10 6.05 -7.88
C ILE A 140 0.24 6.71 -9.26
N PHE A 141 0.54 5.92 -10.29
CA PHE A 141 0.66 6.40 -11.67
C PHE A 141 -0.62 7.08 -12.16
N ALA A 142 -1.77 6.43 -12.00
CA ALA A 142 -3.06 6.99 -12.40
C ALA A 142 -3.37 8.31 -11.66
N THR A 143 -3.12 8.33 -10.34
CA THR A 143 -3.35 9.51 -9.50
C THR A 143 -2.42 10.67 -9.87
N SER A 144 -1.16 10.39 -10.20
CA SER A 144 -0.20 11.40 -10.68
C SER A 144 -0.64 12.02 -12.02
N GLN A 145 -1.19 11.20 -12.92
CA GLN A 145 -1.70 11.68 -14.20
C GLN A 145 -2.93 12.59 -14.02
N ASP A 146 -3.85 12.22 -13.11
CA ASP A 146 -4.99 13.05 -12.77
C ASP A 146 -4.57 14.36 -12.10
N ALA A 147 -3.61 14.31 -11.16
CA ALA A 147 -3.05 15.49 -10.53
C ALA A 147 -2.41 16.44 -11.56
N SER A 148 -1.73 15.89 -12.58
CA SER A 148 -1.14 16.67 -13.68
C SER A 148 -2.22 17.35 -14.54
N ARG A 149 -3.34 16.66 -14.80
CA ARG A 149 -4.49 17.24 -15.51
C ARG A 149 -5.10 18.39 -14.70
N SER A 150 -5.33 18.18 -13.40
CA SER A 150 -5.86 19.21 -12.50
C SER A 150 -4.93 20.42 -12.39
N ALA A 151 -3.61 20.21 -12.34
CA ALA A 151 -2.62 21.27 -12.31
C ALA A 151 -2.72 22.18 -13.55
N ASN A 152 -2.86 21.58 -14.74
CA ASN A 152 -3.06 22.33 -15.99
C ASN A 152 -4.35 23.15 -15.99
N THR A 153 -5.45 22.60 -15.44
CA THR A 153 -6.71 23.35 -15.29
C THR A 153 -6.54 24.53 -14.34
N VAL A 154 -5.87 24.35 -13.20
CA VAL A 154 -5.59 25.45 -12.26
C VAL A 154 -4.73 26.52 -12.92
N LEU A 155 -3.72 26.14 -13.69
CA LEU A 155 -2.86 27.08 -14.42
C LEU A 155 -3.66 27.89 -15.46
N SER A 156 -4.54 27.24 -16.22
CA SER A 156 -5.42 27.90 -17.17
C SER A 156 -6.35 28.91 -16.48
N ASN A 157 -6.93 28.53 -15.34
CA ASN A 157 -7.79 29.42 -14.57
C ASN A 157 -7.00 30.60 -13.97
N ALA A 158 -5.81 30.34 -13.43
CA ALA A 158 -4.91 31.37 -12.90
C ALA A 158 -4.54 32.40 -13.99
N SER A 159 -4.23 31.94 -15.20
CA SER A 159 -3.95 32.81 -16.36
C SER A 159 -5.16 33.67 -16.75
N LEU A 160 -6.36 33.10 -16.76
CA LEU A 160 -7.59 33.84 -17.02
C LEU A 160 -7.82 34.93 -15.96
N VAL A 161 -7.69 34.58 -14.68
CA VAL A 161 -7.84 35.55 -13.57
C VAL A 161 -6.76 36.63 -13.64
N ALA A 162 -5.52 36.32 -14.02
CA ALA A 162 -4.46 37.32 -14.19
C ALA A 162 -4.80 38.32 -15.29
N THR A 163 -5.29 37.83 -16.42
CA THR A 163 -5.69 38.66 -17.57
C THR A 163 -6.85 39.58 -17.17
N THR A 164 -7.88 39.03 -16.53
CA THR A 164 -9.03 39.83 -16.06
C THR A 164 -8.64 40.82 -14.97
N SER A 165 -7.75 40.46 -14.04
CA SER A 165 -7.28 41.34 -12.98
C SER A 165 -6.49 42.52 -13.53
N THR A 166 -5.63 42.27 -14.54
CA THR A 166 -4.90 43.33 -15.25
C THR A 166 -5.87 44.29 -15.96
N ALA A 167 -6.86 43.77 -16.67
CA ALA A 167 -7.85 44.60 -17.36
C ALA A 167 -8.69 45.43 -16.37
N ASN A 168 -9.10 44.83 -15.24
CA ASN A 168 -9.82 45.54 -14.18
C ASN A 168 -8.95 46.59 -13.50
N LEU A 169 -7.65 46.35 -13.35
CA LEU A 169 -6.71 47.31 -12.77
C LEU A 169 -6.61 48.55 -13.64
N GLU A 170 -6.46 48.39 -14.96
CA GLU A 170 -6.48 49.52 -15.89
C GLU A 170 -7.79 50.30 -15.84
N LEU A 171 -8.93 49.62 -15.73
CA LEU A 171 -10.24 50.27 -15.58
C LEU A 171 -10.35 51.04 -14.26
N ALA A 172 -9.88 50.46 -13.16
CA ALA A 172 -9.85 51.10 -11.84
C ALA A 172 -9.00 52.38 -11.85
N GLU A 173 -7.79 52.29 -12.42
CA GLU A 173 -6.87 53.43 -12.51
C GLU A 173 -7.45 54.56 -13.38
N ARG A 174 -8.09 54.22 -14.51
CA ARG A 174 -8.80 55.21 -15.34
C ARG A 174 -9.97 55.86 -14.59
N ALA A 175 -10.81 55.07 -13.92
CA ALA A 175 -11.93 55.60 -13.14
C ALA A 175 -11.46 56.52 -12.01
N LEU A 176 -10.35 56.17 -11.34
CA LEU A 176 -9.73 57.02 -10.31
C LEU A 176 -9.25 58.36 -10.88
N GLN A 177 -8.63 58.36 -12.08
CA GLN A 177 -8.25 59.58 -12.78
C GLN A 177 -9.48 60.45 -13.13
N GLU A 178 -10.56 59.84 -13.60
CA GLU A 178 -11.82 60.53 -13.88
C GLU A 178 -12.45 61.13 -12.62
N MET A 179 -12.41 60.43 -11.48
CA MET A 179 -12.88 60.98 -10.20
C MET A 179 -12.06 62.19 -9.76
N HIS A 180 -10.73 62.16 -9.89
CA HIS A 180 -9.89 63.32 -9.60
C HIS A 180 -10.21 64.52 -10.51
N HIS A 181 -10.44 64.27 -11.80
CA HIS A 181 -10.85 65.32 -12.73
C HIS A 181 -12.22 65.91 -12.34
N LEU A 182 -13.19 65.06 -12.03
CA LEU A 182 -14.53 65.48 -11.61
C LEU A 182 -14.51 66.26 -10.29
N ALA A 183 -13.67 65.88 -9.34
CA ALA A 183 -13.45 66.63 -8.11
C ALA A 183 -12.95 68.06 -8.41
N GLY A 184 -12.01 68.20 -9.35
CA GLY A 184 -11.55 69.50 -9.83
C GLY A 184 -12.66 70.35 -10.45
N GLU A 185 -13.50 69.75 -11.29
CA GLU A 185 -14.65 70.43 -11.90
C GLU A 185 -15.69 70.89 -10.86
N ILE A 186 -15.95 70.07 -9.83
CA ILE A 186 -16.84 70.44 -8.72
C ILE A 186 -16.30 71.66 -7.96
N VAL A 187 -14.99 71.73 -7.71
CA VAL A 187 -14.35 72.90 -7.10
C VAL A 187 -14.54 74.16 -7.97
N ASN A 188 -14.40 74.02 -9.29
CA ASN A 188 -14.63 75.11 -10.24
C ASN A 188 -16.10 75.58 -10.21
N VAL A 189 -17.07 74.66 -10.22
CA VAL A 189 -18.51 74.98 -10.14
C VAL A 189 -18.85 75.66 -8.81
N SER A 190 -18.34 75.14 -7.69
CA SER A 190 -18.53 75.74 -6.36
C SER A 190 -17.99 77.18 -6.32
N SER A 191 -16.83 77.42 -6.92
CA SER A 191 -16.26 78.77 -7.03
C SER A 191 -17.12 79.73 -7.86
N ARG A 192 -17.59 79.28 -9.04
CA ARG A 192 -18.49 80.08 -9.91
C ARG A 192 -19.83 80.37 -9.23
N LEU A 193 -20.39 79.41 -8.50
CA LEU A 193 -21.64 79.59 -7.77
C LEU A 193 -21.51 80.61 -6.64
N ARG A 194 -20.38 80.62 -5.92
CA ARG A 194 -20.09 81.69 -4.93
C ARG A 194 -20.07 83.08 -5.58
N GLY A 195 -19.43 83.21 -6.75
CA GLY A 195 -19.45 84.46 -7.52
C GLY A 195 -20.86 84.87 -7.94
N PHE A 196 -21.65 83.93 -8.47
CA PHE A 196 -23.04 84.17 -8.85
C PHE A 196 -23.89 84.66 -7.68
N ARG A 197 -23.77 84.04 -6.49
CA ARG A 197 -24.50 84.46 -5.28
C ARG A 197 -24.14 85.88 -4.85
N GLU A 198 -22.87 86.28 -4.97
CA GLU A 198 -22.47 87.66 -4.68
C GLU A 198 -23.11 88.65 -5.67
N THR A 199 -23.18 88.30 -6.96
CA THR A 199 -23.89 89.12 -7.97
C THR A 199 -25.39 89.23 -7.66
N VAL A 200 -26.06 88.14 -7.28
CA VAL A 200 -27.48 88.14 -6.88
C VAL A 200 -27.69 89.05 -5.66
N LYS A 201 -26.79 89.03 -4.69
CA LYS A 201 -26.82 89.92 -3.51
C LYS A 201 -26.61 91.39 -3.86
N GLN A 202 -25.77 91.69 -4.86
CA GLN A 202 -25.60 93.05 -5.37
C GLN A 202 -26.84 93.55 -6.13
N LEU A 203 -27.51 92.67 -6.87
CA LEU A 203 -28.78 92.95 -7.53
C LEU A 203 -29.89 93.25 -6.51
N ASP A 204 -29.98 92.48 -5.43
CA ASP A 204 -30.93 92.71 -4.33
C ASP A 204 -30.78 94.11 -3.73
N LYS A 205 -29.53 94.50 -3.40
CA LYS A 205 -29.22 95.85 -2.90
C LYS A 205 -29.58 96.95 -3.90
N SER A 206 -29.28 96.72 -5.18
CA SER A 206 -29.57 97.70 -6.24
C SER A 206 -31.08 97.86 -6.44
N ALA A 207 -31.85 96.78 -6.42
CA ALA A 207 -33.31 96.80 -6.48
C ALA A 207 -33.90 97.56 -5.28
N SER A 208 -33.38 97.32 -4.06
CA SER A 208 -33.78 98.07 -2.85
C SER A 208 -33.52 99.56 -2.98
N HIS A 209 -32.33 99.97 -3.43
CA HIS A 209 -32.03 101.39 -3.66
C HIS A 209 -32.93 102.03 -4.72
N ILE A 210 -33.27 101.32 -5.81
CA ILE A 210 -34.20 101.85 -6.82
C ILE A 210 -35.62 101.96 -6.26
N ALA A 211 -36.06 101.01 -5.42
CA ALA A 211 -37.34 101.08 -4.73
C ALA A 211 -37.44 102.35 -3.87
N GLU A 212 -36.39 102.66 -3.09
CA GLU A 212 -36.30 103.87 -2.27
C GLU A 212 -36.38 105.15 -3.12
N ILE A 213 -35.67 105.19 -4.24
CA ILE A 213 -35.72 106.34 -5.16
C ILE A 213 -37.13 106.48 -5.80
N SER A 214 -37.76 105.39 -6.21
CA SER A 214 -39.10 105.40 -6.80
C SER A 214 -40.14 105.90 -5.79
N GLN A 215 -40.01 105.51 -4.52
CA GLN A 215 -40.85 106.01 -3.42
C GLN A 215 -40.68 107.53 -3.26
N LEU A 216 -39.45 108.03 -3.26
CA LEU A 216 -39.17 109.48 -3.18
C LEU A 216 -39.75 110.26 -4.37
N ILE A 217 -39.66 109.72 -5.60
CA ILE A 217 -40.27 110.34 -6.79
C ILE A 217 -41.80 110.38 -6.67
N ASN A 218 -42.41 109.34 -6.11
CA ASN A 218 -43.84 109.33 -5.84
C ASN A 218 -44.23 110.44 -4.85
N GLU A 219 -43.46 110.61 -3.78
CA GLU A 219 -43.64 111.69 -2.81
C GLU A 219 -43.49 113.09 -3.44
N PHE A 220 -42.47 113.30 -4.27
CA PHE A 220 -42.30 114.56 -5.02
C PHE A 220 -43.44 114.82 -6.01
N SER A 221 -43.94 113.77 -6.66
CA SER A 221 -45.09 113.89 -7.58
C SER A 221 -46.35 114.29 -6.84
N ASP A 222 -46.60 113.72 -5.65
CA ASP A 222 -47.73 114.09 -4.79
C ASP A 222 -47.62 115.53 -4.27
N GLN A 223 -46.44 115.95 -3.82
CA GLN A 223 -46.18 117.33 -3.43
C GLN A 223 -46.40 118.31 -4.59
N THR A 224 -45.89 117.97 -5.78
CA THR A 224 -46.04 118.79 -7.00
C THR A 224 -47.50 118.87 -7.44
N ASN A 225 -48.24 117.76 -7.39
CA ASN A 225 -49.68 117.71 -7.68
C ASN A 225 -50.48 118.62 -6.72
N LEU A 226 -50.15 118.60 -5.43
CA LEU A 226 -50.77 119.47 -4.42
C LEU A 226 -50.43 120.96 -4.64
N LEU A 227 -49.17 121.27 -4.94
CA LEU A 227 -48.74 122.64 -5.27
C LEU A 227 -49.43 123.16 -6.53
N ALA A 228 -49.50 122.34 -7.58
CA ALA A 228 -50.17 122.66 -8.84
C ALA A 228 -51.69 122.83 -8.66
N LEU A 229 -52.31 122.00 -7.82
CA LEU A 229 -53.72 122.15 -7.45
C LEU A 229 -53.98 123.47 -6.71
N ASN A 230 -53.14 123.80 -5.73
CA ASN A 230 -53.24 125.06 -5.00
C ASN A 230 -53.04 126.28 -5.94
N ALA A 231 -52.09 126.19 -6.87
CA ALA A 231 -51.85 127.23 -7.87
C ALA A 231 -53.02 127.37 -8.86
N ALA A 232 -53.64 126.26 -9.28
CA ALA A 232 -54.83 126.27 -10.15
C ALA A 232 -56.03 126.90 -9.44
N ILE A 233 -56.24 126.61 -8.15
CA ILE A 233 -57.28 127.23 -7.31
C ILE A 233 -57.08 128.74 -7.22
N GLU A 234 -55.86 129.21 -6.92
CA GLU A 234 -55.58 130.64 -6.78
C GLU A 234 -55.63 131.39 -8.13
N ALA A 235 -55.22 130.73 -9.22
CA ALA A 235 -55.35 131.26 -10.58
C ALA A 235 -56.82 131.39 -11.02
N ALA A 236 -57.70 130.45 -10.64
CA ALA A 236 -59.14 130.58 -10.83
C ALA A 236 -59.75 131.72 -10.00
N ARG A 237 -59.18 131.98 -8.81
CA ARG A 237 -59.59 133.05 -7.90
C ARG A 237 -59.27 134.46 -8.43
N ALA A 238 -58.20 134.60 -9.22
CA ALA A 238 -57.79 135.85 -9.86
C ALA A 238 -58.59 136.22 -11.14
N GLY A 239 -59.57 135.38 -11.54
CA GLY A 239 -60.48 135.67 -12.68
C GLY A 239 -59.76 135.76 -14.03
N GLU A 240 -60.14 136.74 -14.87
CA GLU A 240 -59.59 136.93 -16.23
C GLU A 240 -58.06 137.18 -16.23
N HIS A 241 -57.50 137.77 -15.18
CA HIS A 241 -56.06 138.01 -15.06
C HIS A 241 -55.24 136.75 -14.74
N GLY A 242 -55.88 135.68 -14.21
CA GLY A 242 -55.24 134.42 -13.82
C GLY A 242 -55.26 133.32 -14.90
N ARG A 243 -55.93 133.55 -16.04
CA ARG A 243 -56.20 132.53 -17.07
C ARG A 243 -54.94 131.82 -17.59
N GLY A 244 -53.86 132.57 -17.84
CA GLY A 244 -52.59 132.01 -18.31
C GLY A 244 -51.91 131.12 -17.26
N PHE A 245 -51.97 131.51 -15.98
CA PHE A 245 -51.44 130.72 -14.87
C PHE A 245 -52.26 129.45 -14.59
N ALA A 246 -53.59 129.52 -14.74
CA ALA A 246 -54.46 128.36 -14.56
C ALA A 246 -54.13 127.23 -15.55
N VAL A 247 -53.85 127.57 -16.82
CA VAL A 247 -53.46 126.59 -17.85
C VAL A 247 -52.13 125.93 -17.50
N VAL A 248 -51.12 126.70 -17.05
CA VAL A 248 -49.83 126.16 -16.64
C VAL A 248 -49.97 125.27 -15.40
N ALA A 249 -50.77 125.69 -14.40
CA ALA A 249 -51.00 124.91 -13.19
C ALA A 249 -51.71 123.58 -13.47
N ASP A 250 -52.71 123.56 -14.37
CA ASP A 250 -53.35 122.32 -14.80
C ASP A 250 -52.40 121.41 -15.60
N GLU A 251 -51.51 121.99 -16.42
CA GLU A 251 -50.51 121.21 -17.17
C GLU A 251 -49.46 120.60 -16.23
N VAL A 252 -48.98 121.35 -15.22
CA VAL A 252 -48.09 120.83 -14.16
C VAL A 252 -48.80 119.75 -13.34
N ARG A 253 -50.10 119.92 -13.05
CA ARG A 253 -50.91 118.92 -12.35
C ARG A 253 -51.00 117.63 -13.15
N LYS A 254 -51.34 117.70 -14.44
CA LYS A 254 -51.35 116.52 -15.32
C LYS A 254 -49.97 115.86 -15.38
N LEU A 255 -48.90 116.65 -15.53
CA LEU A 255 -47.54 116.13 -15.56
C LEU A 255 -47.19 115.38 -14.26
N SER A 256 -47.52 115.95 -13.10
CA SER A 256 -47.29 115.30 -11.79
C SER A 256 -48.07 113.99 -11.63
N GLN A 257 -49.31 113.91 -12.14
CA GLN A 257 -50.10 112.67 -12.18
C GLN A 257 -49.48 111.63 -13.11
N SER A 258 -48.95 112.04 -14.27
CA SER A 258 -48.22 111.15 -15.18
C SER A 258 -46.92 110.63 -14.56
N VAL A 259 -46.16 111.48 -13.85
CA VAL A 259 -44.93 111.05 -13.13
C VAL A 259 -45.28 110.06 -12.01
N LYS A 260 -46.35 110.32 -11.24
CA LYS A 260 -46.85 109.39 -10.22
C LYS A 260 -47.26 108.04 -10.83
N SER A 261 -48.01 108.05 -11.92
CA SER A 261 -48.39 106.82 -12.63
C SER A 261 -47.15 106.05 -13.10
N ALA A 262 -46.17 106.73 -13.70
CA ALA A 262 -44.92 106.10 -14.14
C ALA A 262 -44.11 105.54 -12.96
N SER A 263 -44.02 106.27 -11.84
CA SER A 263 -43.32 105.81 -10.63
C SER A 263 -44.00 104.60 -10.00
N ASN A 264 -45.32 104.54 -9.99
CA ASN A 264 -46.05 103.35 -9.54
C ASN A 264 -45.73 102.11 -10.39
N THR A 265 -45.70 102.26 -11.72
CA THR A 265 -45.29 101.16 -12.62
C THR A 265 -43.82 100.74 -12.37
N ILE A 266 -42.92 101.69 -12.09
CA ILE A 266 -41.53 101.39 -11.70
C ILE A 266 -41.51 100.60 -10.38
N SER A 267 -42.27 101.02 -9.37
CA SER A 267 -42.36 100.33 -8.08
C SER A 267 -42.89 98.90 -8.22
N GLU A 268 -43.91 98.68 -9.06
CA GLU A 268 -44.42 97.33 -9.37
C GLU A 268 -43.35 96.44 -10.01
N ASN A 269 -42.64 96.96 -11.02
CA ASN A 269 -41.54 96.24 -11.67
C ASN A 269 -40.38 95.91 -10.70
N ILE A 270 -40.06 96.82 -9.77
CA ILE A 270 -39.02 96.60 -8.76
C ILE A 270 -39.46 95.56 -7.72
N SER A 271 -40.74 95.55 -7.34
CA SER A 271 -41.30 94.52 -6.47
C SER A 271 -41.21 93.13 -7.12
N GLU A 272 -41.55 93.03 -8.41
CA GLU A 272 -41.38 91.79 -9.17
C GLU A 272 -39.90 91.38 -9.27
N MET A 273 -39.01 92.32 -9.57
CA MET A 273 -37.56 92.07 -9.62
C MET A 273 -37.03 91.56 -8.28
N THR A 274 -37.43 92.17 -7.17
CA THR A 274 -37.04 91.74 -5.81
C THR A 274 -37.51 90.32 -5.51
N ARG A 275 -38.75 89.98 -5.92
CA ARG A 275 -39.27 88.62 -5.78
C ARG A 275 -38.44 87.61 -6.59
N LEU A 276 -38.07 87.94 -7.82
CA LEU A 276 -37.24 87.09 -8.69
C LEU A 276 -35.82 86.92 -8.12
N VAL A 277 -35.21 87.99 -7.60
CA VAL A 277 -33.90 87.95 -6.94
C VAL A 277 -33.92 87.03 -5.72
N LYS A 278 -34.94 87.15 -4.87
CA LYS A 278 -35.11 86.28 -3.69
C LYS A 278 -35.29 84.81 -4.08
N HIS A 279 -36.07 84.52 -5.11
CA HIS A 279 -36.21 83.16 -5.64
C HIS A 279 -34.88 82.63 -6.17
N THR A 280 -34.14 83.46 -6.91
CA THR A 280 -32.82 83.09 -7.47
C THR A 280 -31.80 82.81 -6.36
N ASP A 281 -31.81 83.56 -5.25
CA ASP A 281 -30.96 83.30 -4.09
C ASP A 281 -31.31 81.96 -3.41
N GLN A 282 -32.60 81.65 -3.27
CA GLN A 282 -33.06 80.35 -2.75
C GLN A 282 -32.58 79.18 -3.63
N ASP A 283 -32.79 79.27 -4.95
CA ASP A 283 -32.34 78.25 -5.90
C ASP A 283 -30.81 78.09 -5.86
N SER A 284 -30.07 79.20 -5.77
CA SER A 284 -28.61 79.17 -5.68
C SER A 284 -28.10 78.45 -4.42
N THR A 285 -28.86 78.51 -3.32
CA THR A 285 -28.55 77.80 -2.08
C THR A 285 -28.78 76.30 -2.24
N LEU A 286 -29.89 75.89 -2.88
CA LEU A 286 -30.15 74.48 -3.19
C LEU A 286 -29.10 73.89 -4.13
N ILE A 287 -28.66 74.66 -5.13
CA ILE A 287 -27.55 74.25 -6.02
C ILE A 287 -26.26 74.08 -5.22
N ALA A 288 -25.96 74.97 -4.26
CA ALA A 288 -24.75 74.86 -3.44
C ALA A 288 -24.76 73.57 -2.61
N ASP A 289 -25.87 73.26 -1.95
CA ASP A 289 -26.04 72.01 -1.20
C ASP A 289 -25.88 70.78 -2.11
N SER A 290 -26.39 70.84 -3.35
CA SER A 290 -26.23 69.76 -4.32
C SER A 290 -24.77 69.59 -4.75
N VAL A 291 -24.03 70.68 -4.93
CA VAL A 291 -22.60 70.66 -5.29
C VAL A 291 -21.77 70.05 -4.15
N ASP A 292 -22.07 70.39 -2.89
CA ASP A 292 -21.38 69.82 -1.73
C ASP A 292 -21.67 68.32 -1.57
N ARG A 293 -22.91 67.86 -1.82
CA ARG A 293 -23.23 66.43 -1.85
C ARG A 293 -22.49 65.70 -2.97
N SER A 294 -22.47 66.27 -4.18
CA SER A 294 -21.71 65.70 -5.30
C SER A 294 -20.23 65.58 -4.96
N ARG A 295 -19.64 66.57 -4.25
CA ARG A 295 -18.25 66.49 -3.80
C ARG A 295 -18.01 65.29 -2.90
N SER A 296 -18.87 65.09 -1.90
CA SER A 296 -18.75 63.96 -0.96
C SER A 296 -18.82 62.60 -1.68
N ILE A 297 -19.74 62.46 -2.65
CA ILE A 297 -19.90 61.21 -3.42
C ILE A 297 -18.64 60.93 -4.27
N VAL A 298 -18.06 61.96 -4.88
CA VAL A 298 -16.84 61.82 -5.69
C VAL A 298 -15.63 61.47 -4.83
N GLU A 299 -15.47 62.12 -3.67
CA GLU A 299 -14.42 61.79 -2.70
C GLU A 299 -14.53 60.35 -2.20
N GLU A 300 -15.74 59.90 -1.84
CA GLU A 300 -15.98 58.52 -1.42
C GLU A 300 -15.71 57.51 -2.55
N SER A 301 -16.15 57.83 -3.77
CA SER A 301 -15.91 56.99 -4.96
C SER A 301 -14.41 56.86 -5.25
N ALA A 302 -13.65 57.94 -5.13
CA ALA A 302 -12.20 57.91 -5.30
C ALA A 302 -11.52 56.97 -4.29
N VAL A 303 -11.92 57.02 -3.01
CA VAL A 303 -11.41 56.10 -1.97
C VAL A 303 -11.73 54.65 -2.30
N ASN A 304 -12.93 54.36 -2.82
CA ASN A 304 -13.32 53.01 -3.21
C ASN A 304 -12.51 52.49 -4.40
N PHE A 305 -12.25 53.33 -5.41
CA PHE A 305 -11.39 52.96 -6.54
C PHE A 305 -9.93 52.75 -6.13
N ASP A 306 -9.40 53.56 -5.21
CA ASP A 306 -8.05 53.39 -4.68
C ASP A 306 -7.88 52.03 -3.98
N ARG A 307 -8.86 51.64 -3.14
CA ARG A 307 -8.89 50.30 -2.54
C ARG A 307 -8.96 49.19 -3.60
N MET A 308 -9.80 49.36 -4.63
CA MET A 308 -9.91 48.39 -5.71
C MET A 308 -8.58 48.19 -6.46
N VAL A 309 -7.81 49.27 -6.67
CA VAL A 309 -6.46 49.20 -7.26
C VAL A 309 -5.51 48.36 -6.39
N VAL A 310 -5.54 48.56 -5.07
CA VAL A 310 -4.72 47.76 -4.13
C VAL A 310 -5.13 46.29 -4.16
N ASP A 311 -6.42 45.99 -4.06
CA ASP A 311 -6.94 44.61 -4.05
C ASP A 311 -6.59 43.86 -5.35
N LEU A 312 -6.64 44.53 -6.51
CA LEU A 312 -6.31 43.94 -7.81
C LEU A 312 -4.79 43.68 -7.97
N LYS A 313 -3.94 44.53 -7.40
CA LYS A 313 -2.48 44.30 -7.35
C LYS A 313 -2.15 43.11 -6.46
N ASP A 314 -2.81 42.99 -5.30
CA ASP A 314 -2.65 41.84 -4.41
C ASP A 314 -3.14 40.55 -5.08
N ALA A 315 -4.27 40.57 -5.77
CA ALA A 315 -4.76 39.44 -6.55
C ALA A 315 -3.72 38.97 -7.59
N THR A 316 -3.08 39.90 -8.29
CA THR A 316 -2.04 39.59 -9.29
C THR A 316 -0.82 38.92 -8.64
N THR A 317 -0.37 39.42 -7.49
CA THR A 317 0.71 38.79 -6.70
C THR A 317 0.35 37.37 -6.29
N LYS A 318 -0.87 37.16 -5.78
CA LYS A 318 -1.34 35.83 -5.37
C LYS A 318 -1.43 34.84 -6.52
N ILE A 319 -1.77 35.29 -7.72
CA ILE A 319 -1.77 34.44 -8.93
C ILE A 319 -0.36 34.01 -9.33
N SER A 320 0.64 34.88 -9.14
CA SER A 320 2.05 34.51 -9.33
C SER A 320 2.49 33.42 -8.35
N GLU A 321 2.11 33.54 -7.07
CA GLU A 321 2.36 32.50 -6.05
C GLU A 321 1.70 31.15 -6.42
N ILE A 322 0.44 31.18 -6.90
CA ILE A 322 -0.26 29.97 -7.38
C ILE A 322 0.50 29.33 -8.55
N THR A 323 0.97 30.13 -9.50
CA THR A 323 1.72 29.63 -10.67
C THR A 323 3.01 28.94 -10.24
N ALA A 324 3.75 29.52 -9.29
CA ALA A 324 4.97 28.91 -8.74
C ALA A 324 4.70 27.60 -7.98
N ALA A 325 3.59 27.54 -7.22
CA ALA A 325 3.17 26.33 -6.51
C ALA A 325 2.79 25.20 -7.49
N ILE A 326 2.12 25.53 -8.59
CA ILE A 326 1.77 24.57 -9.63
C ILE A 326 3.00 24.00 -10.34
N GLU A 327 4.01 24.82 -10.61
CA GLU A 327 5.26 24.32 -11.21
C GLU A 327 5.99 23.36 -10.26
N SER A 328 6.03 23.67 -8.97
CA SER A 328 6.59 22.75 -7.96
C SER A 328 5.82 21.43 -7.88
N LEU A 329 4.49 21.48 -8.01
CA LEU A 329 3.63 20.30 -8.05
C LEU A 329 3.90 19.45 -9.30
N ARG A 330 4.19 20.08 -10.45
CA ARG A 330 4.56 19.38 -11.69
C ARG A 330 5.85 18.58 -11.52
N THR A 331 6.90 19.18 -10.98
CA THR A 331 8.15 18.48 -10.66
C THR A 331 7.94 17.32 -9.68
N CYS A 332 7.08 17.52 -8.67
CA CYS A 332 6.72 16.46 -7.72
C CYS A 332 6.02 15.29 -8.44
N ASN A 333 5.08 15.56 -9.35
CA ASN A 333 4.39 14.52 -10.12
C ASN A 333 5.33 13.75 -11.06
N GLU A 334 6.29 14.42 -11.70
CA GLU A 334 7.33 13.78 -12.52
C GLU A 334 8.15 12.81 -11.66
N THR A 335 8.57 13.25 -10.47
CA THR A 335 9.29 12.39 -9.51
C THR A 335 8.44 11.20 -9.05
N LEU A 336 7.14 11.41 -8.79
CA LEU A 336 6.22 10.33 -8.41
C LEU A 336 6.05 9.29 -9.52
N HIS A 337 6.07 9.73 -10.79
CA HIS A 337 6.00 8.85 -11.95
C HIS A 337 7.23 7.94 -12.02
N GLU A 338 8.42 8.52 -11.87
CA GLU A 338 9.68 7.76 -11.84
C GLU A 338 9.72 6.76 -10.69
N ILE A 339 9.27 7.16 -9.49
CA ILE A 339 9.19 6.25 -8.33
C ILE A 339 8.23 5.10 -8.61
N ALA A 340 7.04 5.38 -9.16
CA ALA A 340 6.07 4.34 -9.50
C ALA A 340 6.67 3.34 -10.50
N GLU A 341 7.33 3.82 -11.55
CA GLU A 341 7.98 2.96 -12.54
C GLU A 341 9.07 2.08 -11.90
N GLN A 342 9.92 2.65 -11.04
CA GLN A 342 10.95 1.89 -10.32
C GLN A 342 10.35 0.82 -9.41
N VAL A 343 9.26 1.14 -8.71
CA VAL A 343 8.51 0.20 -7.85
C VAL A 343 7.90 -0.93 -8.68
N GLN A 344 7.36 -0.63 -9.86
CA GLN A 344 6.81 -1.64 -10.76
C GLN A 344 7.92 -2.58 -11.26
N ALA A 345 9.05 -2.03 -11.70
CA ALA A 345 10.20 -2.81 -12.14
C ALA A 345 10.79 -3.67 -11.02
N ALA A 346 10.84 -3.15 -9.79
CA ALA A 346 11.28 -3.91 -8.62
C ALA A 346 10.32 -5.06 -8.30
N SER A 347 9.01 -4.82 -8.39
CA SER A 347 7.97 -5.85 -8.16
C SER A 347 8.12 -7.00 -9.17
N THR A 348 8.30 -6.69 -10.46
CA THR A 348 8.54 -7.70 -11.49
C THR A 348 9.81 -8.51 -11.22
N ARG A 349 10.90 -7.87 -10.80
CA ARG A 349 12.14 -8.56 -10.42
C ARG A 349 11.95 -9.49 -9.23
N ILE A 350 11.16 -9.09 -8.23
CA ILE A 350 10.85 -9.95 -7.08
C ILE A 350 10.08 -11.20 -7.54
N VAL A 351 9.09 -11.05 -8.43
CA VAL A 351 8.33 -12.19 -8.98
C VAL A 351 9.25 -13.20 -9.67
N GLU A 352 10.22 -12.72 -10.46
CA GLU A 352 11.21 -13.58 -11.13
C GLU A 352 12.17 -14.25 -10.14
N GLN A 353 12.63 -13.53 -9.13
CA GLN A 353 13.48 -14.07 -8.06
C GLN A 353 12.76 -15.12 -7.22
N VAL A 354 11.47 -14.93 -6.94
CA VAL A 354 10.63 -15.92 -6.27
C VAL A 354 10.57 -17.21 -7.08
N LYS A 355 10.29 -17.14 -8.38
CA LYS A 355 10.23 -18.31 -9.26
C LYS A 355 11.55 -19.09 -9.28
N THR A 356 12.66 -18.36 -9.31
CA THR A 356 14.00 -18.95 -9.24
C THR A 356 14.25 -19.60 -7.88
N SER A 357 13.84 -18.95 -6.78
CA SER A 357 13.96 -19.47 -5.42
C SER A 357 13.14 -20.74 -5.20
N GLU A 358 11.92 -20.82 -5.74
CA GLU A 358 11.09 -22.03 -5.70
C GLU A 358 11.75 -23.20 -6.45
N THR A 359 12.39 -22.92 -7.58
CA THR A 359 13.14 -23.92 -8.36
C THR A 359 14.30 -24.48 -7.54
N TYR A 360 15.16 -23.61 -6.99
CA TYR A 360 16.29 -24.04 -6.16
C TYR A 360 15.85 -24.75 -4.87
N ALA A 361 14.77 -24.29 -4.22
CA ALA A 361 14.20 -24.97 -3.07
C ALA A 361 13.71 -26.39 -3.43
N GLY A 362 13.09 -26.54 -4.62
CA GLY A 362 12.70 -27.84 -5.17
C GLY A 362 13.89 -28.77 -5.39
N GLU A 363 14.93 -28.30 -6.09
CA GLU A 363 16.15 -29.07 -6.36
C GLU A 363 16.89 -29.46 -5.07
N GLN A 364 16.99 -28.54 -4.11
CA GLN A 364 17.60 -28.80 -2.80
C GLN A 364 16.81 -29.83 -2.00
N ARG A 365 15.48 -29.78 -2.04
CA ARG A 365 14.63 -30.81 -1.42
C ARG A 365 14.88 -32.17 -2.04
N GLU A 366 14.93 -32.27 -3.36
CA GLU A 366 15.18 -33.56 -4.03
C GLU A 366 16.60 -34.10 -3.75
N ALA A 367 17.61 -33.24 -3.75
CA ALA A 367 18.98 -33.62 -3.42
C ALA A 367 19.10 -34.14 -1.98
N THR A 368 18.49 -33.43 -1.03
CA THR A 368 18.48 -33.84 0.38
C THR A 368 17.70 -35.14 0.59
N GLU A 369 16.55 -35.32 -0.07
CA GLU A 369 15.80 -36.58 -0.08
C GLU A 369 16.65 -37.76 -0.60
N ARG A 370 17.40 -37.59 -1.71
CA ARG A 370 18.30 -38.63 -2.25
C ARG A 370 19.40 -39.00 -1.26
N VAL A 371 20.04 -38.00 -0.65
CA VAL A 371 21.05 -38.22 0.39
C VAL A 371 20.43 -38.97 1.56
N GLN A 372 19.30 -38.49 2.08
CA GLN A 372 18.61 -39.11 3.21
C GLN A 372 18.18 -40.55 2.95
N GLY A 373 17.62 -40.84 1.77
CA GLY A 373 17.24 -42.20 1.38
C GLY A 373 18.44 -43.15 1.35
N THR A 374 19.58 -42.67 0.87
CA THR A 374 20.83 -43.45 0.86
C THR A 374 21.35 -43.70 2.29
N LEU A 375 21.31 -42.68 3.15
CA LEU A 375 21.75 -42.80 4.55
C LEU A 375 20.79 -43.62 5.43
N ALA A 376 19.52 -43.74 5.04
CA ALA A 376 18.51 -44.51 5.77
C ALA A 376 18.75 -46.03 5.69
N GLN A 377 19.46 -46.50 4.66
CA GLN A 377 19.79 -47.91 4.48
C GLN A 377 20.86 -48.41 5.46
N LEU A 378 21.62 -47.49 6.09
CA LEU A 378 22.70 -47.81 7.01
C LEU A 378 22.30 -47.53 8.45
N ARG A 379 22.50 -48.52 9.32
CA ARG A 379 22.25 -48.41 10.76
C ARG A 379 23.45 -47.81 11.47
N THR A 380 23.23 -46.77 12.25
CA THR A 380 24.30 -46.09 12.99
C THR A 380 24.57 -46.76 14.35
N GLY A 381 23.59 -47.46 14.89
CA GLY A 381 23.53 -48.00 16.25
C GLY A 381 23.27 -46.94 17.31
N ASN A 382 22.31 -47.21 18.21
CA ASN A 382 21.96 -46.38 19.36
C ASN A 382 21.73 -44.89 19.02
N SER A 383 21.17 -44.60 17.84
CA SER A 383 20.73 -43.25 17.47
C SER A 383 19.21 -43.15 17.56
N ASP A 384 18.68 -41.95 17.75
CA ASP A 384 17.24 -41.71 17.75
C ASP A 384 16.64 -41.99 16.37
N PHE A 385 17.40 -41.73 15.29
CA PHE A 385 16.98 -42.13 13.95
C PHE A 385 16.87 -43.65 13.82
N ASP A 386 17.82 -44.43 14.33
CA ASP A 386 17.71 -45.90 14.27
C ASP A 386 16.47 -46.40 15.03
N ARG A 387 16.15 -45.77 16.17
CA ARG A 387 14.92 -46.05 16.92
C ARG A 387 13.66 -45.71 16.11
N ILE A 388 13.65 -44.60 15.36
CA ILE A 388 12.53 -44.27 14.45
C ILE A 388 12.38 -45.34 13.37
N VAL A 389 13.49 -45.80 12.79
CA VAL A 389 13.47 -46.84 11.76
C VAL A 389 12.96 -48.17 12.36
N GLU A 390 13.41 -48.57 13.54
CA GLU A 390 12.91 -49.76 14.26
C GLU A 390 11.40 -49.67 14.56
N ILE A 391 10.92 -48.53 15.04
CA ILE A 391 9.49 -48.29 15.27
C ILE A 391 8.71 -48.39 13.96
N THR A 392 9.25 -47.84 12.87
CA THR A 392 8.62 -47.88 11.54
C THR A 392 8.57 -49.30 10.98
N GLU A 393 9.63 -50.09 11.13
CA GLU A 393 9.66 -51.50 10.72
C GLU A 393 8.68 -52.36 11.52
N ALA A 394 8.61 -52.14 12.84
CA ALA A 394 7.67 -52.83 13.71
C ALA A 394 6.22 -52.48 13.32
N TYR A 395 5.94 -51.18 13.12
CA TYR A 395 4.64 -50.70 12.66
C TYR A 395 4.26 -51.32 11.31
N ARG A 396 5.14 -51.21 10.30
CA ARG A 396 4.98 -51.81 8.97
C ARG A 396 4.64 -53.31 9.05
N SER A 397 5.33 -54.05 9.90
CA SER A 397 5.17 -55.50 10.02
C SER A 397 3.83 -55.88 10.63
N LYS A 398 3.34 -55.13 11.63
CA LYS A 398 2.00 -55.35 12.20
C LYS A 398 0.89 -54.98 11.22
N VAL A 399 1.03 -53.86 10.51
CA VAL A 399 0.09 -53.46 9.44
C VAL A 399 0.02 -54.54 8.36
N ALA A 400 1.16 -55.05 7.89
CA ALA A 400 1.21 -56.13 6.93
C ALA A 400 0.48 -57.39 7.45
N ALA A 401 0.77 -57.83 8.68
CA ALA A 401 0.14 -59.00 9.28
C ALA A 401 -1.38 -58.87 9.41
N HIS A 402 -1.87 -57.68 9.79
CA HIS A 402 -3.32 -57.42 9.85
C HIS A 402 -3.98 -57.48 8.47
N LEU A 403 -3.36 -56.88 7.45
CA LEU A 403 -3.90 -56.90 6.09
C LEU A 403 -3.82 -58.30 5.46
N GLU A 404 -2.77 -59.07 5.72
CA GLU A 404 -2.64 -60.46 5.28
C GLU A 404 -3.71 -61.35 5.92
N LYS A 405 -3.96 -61.18 7.22
CA LYS A 405 -5.04 -61.88 7.93
C LYS A 405 -6.40 -61.56 7.29
N LEU A 406 -6.72 -60.29 7.09
CA LEU A 406 -7.98 -59.88 6.46
C LEU A 406 -8.10 -60.44 5.03
N SER A 407 -7.01 -60.40 4.26
CA SER A 407 -6.97 -61.00 2.93
C SER A 407 -7.21 -62.51 2.95
N SER A 408 -6.72 -63.23 3.97
CA SER A 408 -6.96 -64.67 4.15
C SER A 408 -8.41 -64.99 4.55
N GLU A 409 -9.10 -64.03 5.17
CA GLU A 409 -10.52 -64.10 5.55
C GLU A 409 -11.46 -63.69 4.39
N GLY A 410 -10.91 -63.39 3.21
CA GLY A 410 -11.67 -63.05 2.00
C GLY A 410 -11.98 -61.56 1.83
N VAL A 411 -11.45 -60.68 2.68
CA VAL A 411 -11.62 -59.22 2.56
C VAL A 411 -10.72 -58.68 1.44
N ASN A 412 -11.28 -57.90 0.51
CA ASN A 412 -10.49 -57.24 -0.53
C ASN A 412 -9.76 -56.00 0.03
N VAL A 413 -8.59 -56.22 0.63
CA VAL A 413 -7.73 -55.13 1.15
C VAL A 413 -7.13 -54.24 0.06
N PHE A 414 -7.27 -54.60 -1.22
CA PHE A 414 -6.84 -53.79 -2.37
C PHE A 414 -7.99 -53.00 -3.02
N ASP A 415 -9.15 -52.90 -2.37
CA ASP A 415 -10.26 -52.09 -2.86
C ASP A 415 -9.87 -50.60 -2.96
N GLN A 416 -10.05 -50.04 -4.14
CA GLN A 416 -9.80 -48.63 -4.44
C GLN A 416 -11.08 -47.90 -4.88
N ASN A 417 -12.25 -48.52 -4.69
CA ASN A 417 -13.54 -47.91 -4.94
C ASN A 417 -13.93 -46.96 -3.79
N TYR A 418 -13.22 -45.84 -3.68
CA TYR A 418 -13.39 -44.87 -2.58
C TYR A 418 -14.79 -44.24 -2.61
N GLN A 419 -15.65 -44.62 -1.66
CA GLN A 419 -16.98 -44.06 -1.52
C GLN A 419 -16.94 -42.82 -0.64
N LEU A 420 -17.27 -41.64 -1.19
CA LEU A 420 -17.31 -40.40 -0.43
C LEU A 420 -18.31 -40.51 0.73
N ILE A 421 -17.88 -40.17 1.95
CA ILE A 421 -18.75 -40.03 3.11
C ILE A 421 -19.59 -38.76 2.91
N PRO A 422 -20.93 -38.86 2.78
CA PRO A 422 -21.78 -37.71 2.49
C PRO A 422 -21.62 -36.60 3.53
N GLY A 423 -21.51 -35.35 3.07
CA GLY A 423 -21.40 -34.18 3.95
C GLY A 423 -20.04 -34.00 4.64
N SER A 424 -19.04 -34.87 4.38
CA SER A 424 -17.70 -34.70 4.95
C SER A 424 -16.95 -33.50 4.34
N ASN A 425 -16.43 -32.63 5.19
CA ASN A 425 -15.58 -31.50 4.81
C ASN A 425 -14.49 -31.26 5.88
N PRO A 426 -13.22 -31.67 5.68
CA PRO A 426 -12.61 -32.20 4.46
C PRO A 426 -13.21 -33.52 3.94
N LYS A 427 -13.04 -33.79 2.64
CA LYS A 427 -13.54 -35.02 2.00
C LYS A 427 -12.95 -36.27 2.66
N ARG A 428 -13.83 -37.18 3.07
CA ARG A 428 -13.48 -38.50 3.64
C ARG A 428 -14.17 -39.61 2.85
N TYR A 429 -13.60 -40.81 2.88
CA TYR A 429 -13.97 -41.93 2.03
C TYR A 429 -14.03 -43.24 2.80
N LYS A 430 -14.85 -44.18 2.32
CA LYS A 430 -14.86 -45.57 2.75
C LYS A 430 -14.42 -46.51 1.63
N THR A 431 -13.92 -47.67 2.03
CA THR A 431 -13.67 -48.82 1.16
C THR A 431 -14.33 -50.05 1.77
N CYS A 432 -14.27 -51.21 1.10
CA CYS A 432 -14.84 -52.43 1.66
C CYS A 432 -14.03 -53.04 2.83
N TYR A 433 -12.85 -52.51 3.16
CA TYR A 433 -11.95 -53.10 4.15
C TYR A 433 -11.61 -52.17 5.32
N ASP A 434 -11.93 -50.88 5.24
CA ASP A 434 -11.51 -49.89 6.24
C ASP A 434 -12.11 -50.17 7.63
N ASP A 435 -13.41 -50.43 7.72
CA ASP A 435 -14.09 -50.75 8.98
C ASP A 435 -13.58 -52.08 9.60
N HIS A 436 -13.00 -52.98 8.80
CA HIS A 436 -12.40 -54.23 9.26
C HIS A 436 -11.00 -54.05 9.87
N CYS A 437 -10.25 -53.03 9.45
CA CYS A 437 -8.87 -52.80 9.90
C CYS A 437 -8.72 -51.58 10.81
N GLU A 438 -9.70 -50.67 10.86
CA GLU A 438 -9.65 -49.38 11.54
C GLU A 438 -9.14 -49.46 12.98
N LYS A 439 -9.74 -50.31 13.82
CA LYS A 439 -9.34 -50.42 15.23
C LYS A 439 -7.92 -50.96 15.40
N SER A 440 -7.54 -51.96 14.62
CA SER A 440 -6.23 -52.60 14.70
C SER A 440 -5.12 -51.66 14.22
N LEU A 441 -5.31 -51.03 13.06
CA LEU A 441 -4.33 -50.10 12.48
C LEU A 441 -4.19 -48.81 13.32
N GLN A 442 -5.27 -48.33 13.93
CA GLN A 442 -5.22 -47.20 14.87
C GLN A 442 -4.45 -47.56 16.14
N ALA A 443 -4.72 -48.73 16.74
CA ALA A 443 -3.99 -49.20 17.92
C ALA A 443 -2.48 -49.37 17.64
N ASP A 444 -2.12 -49.86 16.45
CA ASP A 444 -0.72 -49.95 16.03
C ASP A 444 -0.07 -48.58 15.82
N GLY A 445 -0.82 -47.61 15.26
CA GLY A 445 -0.36 -46.24 15.11
C GLY A 445 -0.16 -45.54 16.46
N ASP A 446 -1.05 -45.78 17.42
CA ASP A 446 -0.92 -45.26 18.78
C ASP A 446 0.24 -45.91 19.54
N ALA A 447 0.46 -47.22 19.35
CA ALA A 447 1.61 -47.92 19.92
C ALA A 447 2.93 -47.38 19.35
N ALA A 448 2.99 -47.10 18.04
CA ALA A 448 4.15 -46.48 17.41
C ALA A 448 4.40 -45.08 17.99
N LEU A 449 3.35 -44.27 18.16
CA LEU A 449 3.44 -42.93 18.75
C LEU A 449 3.92 -42.99 20.22
N ALA A 450 3.45 -43.95 21.00
CA ALA A 450 3.85 -44.13 22.40
C ALA A 450 5.31 -44.63 22.57
N SER A 451 5.92 -45.17 21.51
CA SER A 451 7.24 -45.80 21.55
C SER A 451 8.42 -44.80 21.51
N GLY A 452 8.16 -43.50 21.30
CA GLY A 452 9.21 -42.48 21.21
C GLY A 452 8.73 -41.06 21.54
N SER A 453 9.62 -40.24 22.13
CA SER A 453 9.29 -38.91 22.67
C SER A 453 9.13 -37.79 21.63
N ARG A 454 9.39 -38.05 20.34
CA ARG A 454 9.39 -37.05 19.27
C ARG A 454 8.74 -37.52 17.96
N ILE A 455 7.97 -38.61 18.02
CA ILE A 455 7.08 -39.01 16.92
C ILE A 455 5.85 -38.12 16.99
N VAL A 456 5.45 -37.59 15.84
CA VAL A 456 4.29 -36.69 15.69
C VAL A 456 3.05 -37.47 15.26
N TYR A 457 3.22 -38.45 14.36
CA TYR A 457 2.17 -39.38 13.91
C TYR A 457 2.74 -40.69 13.36
N ALA A 458 1.89 -41.71 13.27
CA ALA A 458 2.11 -42.92 12.48
C ALA A 458 0.84 -43.24 11.67
N LEU A 459 1.01 -43.56 10.39
CA LEU A 459 -0.11 -43.68 9.45
C LEU A 459 0.16 -44.76 8.39
N ALA A 460 -0.84 -45.56 8.06
CA ALA A 460 -0.82 -46.52 6.97
C ALA A 460 -1.66 -45.99 5.79
N LEU A 461 -1.11 -46.10 4.59
CA LEU A 461 -1.69 -45.56 3.36
C LEU A 461 -1.65 -46.61 2.26
N ASP A 462 -2.73 -46.73 1.50
CA ASP A 462 -2.70 -47.52 0.27
C ASP A 462 -1.91 -46.81 -0.84
N SER A 463 -1.72 -47.48 -1.99
CA SER A 463 -0.94 -46.96 -3.13
C SER A 463 -1.49 -45.69 -3.81
N ASN A 464 -2.69 -45.23 -3.49
CA ASN A 464 -3.24 -43.94 -3.93
C ASN A 464 -3.29 -42.91 -2.78
N GLY A 465 -2.70 -43.22 -1.62
CA GLY A 465 -2.64 -42.31 -0.48
C GLY A 465 -3.91 -42.32 0.38
N TYR A 466 -4.81 -43.30 0.23
CA TYR A 466 -5.95 -43.43 1.12
C TYR A 466 -5.52 -43.99 2.48
N ALA A 467 -5.92 -43.31 3.55
CA ALA A 467 -5.74 -43.73 4.94
C ALA A 467 -7.04 -44.34 5.48
N PRO A 468 -7.14 -45.68 5.65
CA PRO A 468 -8.33 -46.30 6.23
C PRO A 468 -8.64 -45.80 7.65
N THR A 469 -7.59 -45.45 8.39
CA THR A 469 -7.66 -44.84 9.71
C THR A 469 -6.40 -44.01 9.96
N HIS A 470 -6.37 -43.30 11.08
CA HIS A 470 -5.19 -42.64 11.61
C HIS A 470 -5.00 -43.03 13.09
N ASN A 471 -3.84 -42.75 13.67
CA ASN A 471 -3.67 -42.83 15.12
C ASN A 471 -4.63 -41.86 15.84
N SER A 472 -5.06 -42.20 17.08
CA SER A 472 -6.18 -41.56 17.79
C SER A 472 -6.08 -40.04 17.91
N LYS A 473 -4.85 -39.50 18.00
CA LYS A 473 -4.58 -38.05 18.05
C LYS A 473 -5.19 -37.28 16.87
N PHE A 474 -5.28 -37.91 15.70
CA PHE A 474 -5.79 -37.28 14.46
C PHE A 474 -7.00 -38.02 13.88
N SER A 475 -7.73 -38.77 14.71
CA SER A 475 -8.99 -39.43 14.34
C SER A 475 -10.17 -38.87 15.14
N ASN A 476 -10.16 -37.55 15.40
CA ASN A 476 -11.22 -36.92 16.16
C ASN A 476 -12.54 -36.92 15.37
N PRO A 477 -13.71 -37.01 16.02
CA PRO A 477 -14.99 -36.82 15.36
C PRO A 477 -15.07 -35.46 14.66
N PRO A 478 -15.69 -35.37 13.46
CA PRO A 478 -15.84 -34.10 12.74
C PRO A 478 -16.69 -33.12 13.55
N THR A 479 -16.24 -31.87 13.63
CA THR A 479 -16.87 -30.79 14.39
C THR A 479 -17.76 -29.90 13.52
N GLY A 480 -17.61 -29.96 12.19
CA GLY A 480 -18.29 -29.09 11.24
C GLY A 480 -17.53 -27.80 10.94
N ASP A 481 -16.43 -27.53 11.66
CA ASP A 481 -15.49 -26.44 11.38
C ASP A 481 -14.33 -26.98 10.54
N TYR A 482 -14.25 -26.54 9.28
CA TYR A 482 -13.23 -27.01 8.34
C TYR A 482 -11.80 -26.85 8.88
N ALA A 483 -11.48 -25.73 9.55
CA ALA A 483 -10.12 -25.47 10.02
C ALA A 483 -9.72 -26.43 11.15
N LYS A 484 -10.67 -26.77 12.03
CA LYS A 484 -10.44 -27.77 13.10
C LYS A 484 -10.38 -29.19 12.53
N ASP A 485 -11.30 -29.52 11.64
CA ASP A 485 -11.41 -30.86 11.06
C ASP A 485 -10.23 -31.18 10.13
N LEU A 486 -9.66 -30.18 9.44
CA LEU A 486 -8.45 -30.33 8.63
C LEU A 486 -7.24 -30.84 9.45
N VAL A 487 -7.13 -30.38 10.71
CA VAL A 487 -6.04 -30.73 11.62
C VAL A 487 -6.37 -32.00 12.41
N GLY A 488 -7.57 -32.09 12.97
CA GLY A 488 -7.95 -33.11 13.96
C GLY A 488 -8.61 -34.38 13.40
N THR A 489 -9.17 -34.34 12.20
CA THR A 489 -9.91 -35.46 11.58
C THR A 489 -9.22 -35.85 10.27
N ARG A 490 -8.20 -36.68 10.38
CA ARG A 490 -7.30 -37.07 9.29
C ARG A 490 -7.45 -38.52 8.83
N ASP A 491 -8.29 -39.29 9.50
CA ASP A 491 -8.69 -40.64 9.09
C ASP A 491 -9.64 -40.62 7.89
N LYS A 492 -9.68 -41.73 7.14
CA LYS A 492 -10.53 -41.93 5.96
C LYS A 492 -10.29 -40.88 4.87
N ARG A 493 -9.12 -40.24 4.83
CA ARG A 493 -8.75 -39.22 3.82
C ARG A 493 -7.80 -39.79 2.78
N ILE A 494 -7.75 -39.14 1.63
CA ILE A 494 -6.73 -39.36 0.60
C ILE A 494 -5.68 -38.24 0.72
N PHE A 495 -4.41 -38.63 0.81
CA PHE A 495 -3.24 -37.74 0.84
C PHE A 495 -2.53 -37.81 -0.51
N ASP A 496 -3.04 -37.04 -1.49
CA ASP A 496 -2.60 -37.01 -2.88
C ASP A 496 -1.64 -35.85 -3.21
N ASP A 497 -1.13 -35.16 -2.19
CA ASP A 497 -0.08 -34.15 -2.36
C ASP A 497 1.24 -34.79 -2.83
N LEU A 498 2.16 -33.97 -3.35
CA LEU A 498 3.44 -34.46 -3.89
C LEU A 498 4.24 -35.31 -2.90
N VAL A 499 4.14 -35.05 -1.60
CA VAL A 499 4.82 -35.84 -0.56
C VAL A 499 4.01 -37.11 -0.28
N GLY A 500 2.70 -36.97 -0.04
CA GLY A 500 1.77 -38.06 0.25
C GLY A 500 1.72 -39.16 -0.82
N ILE A 501 1.74 -38.80 -2.10
CA ILE A 501 1.68 -39.80 -3.18
C ILE A 501 3.03 -40.48 -3.42
N LYS A 502 4.14 -39.75 -3.23
CA LYS A 502 5.49 -40.28 -3.45
C LYS A 502 5.81 -41.39 -2.45
N LEU A 503 5.45 -41.21 -1.18
CA LEU A 503 5.58 -42.25 -0.16
C LEU A 503 4.60 -43.41 -0.36
N ALA A 504 3.34 -43.13 -0.73
CA ALA A 504 2.33 -44.18 -0.96
C ALA A 504 2.74 -45.11 -2.10
N ARG A 505 3.46 -44.53 -3.07
CA ARG A 505 4.03 -45.22 -4.23
C ARG A 505 5.50 -45.57 -4.08
N ASN A 506 6.08 -45.48 -2.88
CA ASN A 506 7.46 -45.86 -2.64
C ASN A 506 7.69 -47.35 -2.98
N THR A 507 8.75 -47.63 -3.74
CA THR A 507 9.21 -48.99 -4.08
C THR A 507 10.56 -49.33 -3.44
N GLU A 508 11.23 -48.33 -2.88
CA GLU A 508 12.50 -48.50 -2.17
C GLU A 508 12.25 -49.06 -0.76
N PRO A 509 13.24 -49.73 -0.13
CA PRO A 509 13.10 -50.28 1.22
C PRO A 509 12.65 -49.26 2.27
N SER A 510 13.07 -48.00 2.10
CA SER A 510 12.64 -46.87 2.90
C SER A 510 12.79 -45.57 2.11
N LEU A 511 11.93 -44.59 2.37
CA LEU A 511 12.04 -43.24 1.84
C LEU A 511 11.96 -42.25 3.01
N PHE A 512 12.97 -41.39 3.14
CA PHE A 512 13.02 -40.32 4.14
C PHE A 512 12.84 -38.96 3.45
N GLN A 513 11.82 -38.21 3.88
CA GLN A 513 11.51 -36.88 3.39
C GLN A 513 11.46 -35.87 4.53
N THR A 514 11.76 -34.61 4.24
CA THR A 514 11.44 -33.49 5.12
C THR A 514 10.55 -32.54 4.35
N TYR A 515 9.41 -32.18 4.93
CA TYR A 515 8.41 -31.39 4.23
C TYR A 515 7.68 -30.43 5.16
N LEU A 516 7.06 -29.43 4.55
CA LEU A 516 6.14 -28.52 5.23
C LEU A 516 4.73 -29.10 5.15
N ARG A 517 4.16 -29.43 6.30
CA ARG A 517 2.78 -29.89 6.42
C ARG A 517 1.80 -28.76 6.09
N ASP A 518 0.56 -29.12 5.76
CA ASP A 518 -0.57 -28.19 5.56
C ASP A 518 -0.82 -27.26 6.77
N THR A 519 -0.35 -27.66 7.95
CA THR A 519 -0.38 -26.88 9.21
C THR A 519 0.74 -25.84 9.34
N GLY A 520 1.73 -25.83 8.44
CA GLY A 520 2.93 -24.99 8.53
C GLY A 520 4.07 -25.60 9.38
N GLU A 521 3.88 -26.80 9.92
CA GLU A 521 4.92 -27.53 10.65
C GLU A 521 5.91 -28.18 9.68
N VAL A 522 7.21 -28.10 9.98
CA VAL A 522 8.23 -28.85 9.23
C VAL A 522 8.44 -30.20 9.91
N LEU A 523 8.20 -31.28 9.18
CA LEU A 523 8.27 -32.65 9.70
C LEU A 523 9.26 -33.49 8.89
N GLY A 524 9.98 -34.36 9.59
CA GLY A 524 10.64 -35.51 8.99
C GLY A 524 9.63 -36.65 8.83
N ASP A 525 9.72 -37.39 7.74
CA ASP A 525 8.82 -38.50 7.43
C ASP A 525 9.61 -39.71 6.91
N LEU A 526 9.56 -40.81 7.64
CA LEU A 526 10.12 -42.07 7.20
C LEU A 526 8.98 -43.00 6.76
N SER A 527 9.06 -43.46 5.51
CA SER A 527 8.06 -44.36 4.93
C SER A 527 8.66 -45.68 4.45
N MET A 528 7.89 -46.76 4.59
CA MET A 528 8.28 -48.10 4.19
C MET A 528 7.11 -48.84 3.50
N PRO A 529 7.37 -49.55 2.40
CA PRO A 529 6.33 -50.24 1.65
C PRO A 529 5.73 -51.42 2.43
N VAL A 530 4.41 -51.58 2.32
CA VAL A 530 3.66 -52.70 2.91
C VAL A 530 3.34 -53.70 1.80
N MET A 531 3.80 -54.92 1.99
CA MET A 531 3.53 -56.06 1.12
C MET A 531 2.47 -56.93 1.77
N VAL A 532 1.49 -57.38 0.99
CA VAL A 532 0.42 -58.29 1.39
C VAL A 532 0.35 -59.39 0.33
N ASN A 533 0.61 -60.64 0.72
CA ASN A 533 0.60 -61.79 -0.20
C ASN A 533 1.49 -61.58 -1.45
N GLY A 534 2.67 -60.98 -1.28
CA GLY A 534 3.63 -60.72 -2.37
C GLY A 534 3.26 -59.55 -3.28
N ARG A 535 2.10 -58.90 -3.09
CA ARG A 535 1.68 -57.68 -3.80
C ARG A 535 1.80 -56.46 -2.89
N ARG A 536 2.28 -55.34 -3.43
CA ARG A 536 2.36 -54.09 -2.66
C ARG A 536 0.97 -53.47 -2.47
N TRP A 537 0.58 -53.25 -1.23
CA TRP A 537 -0.67 -52.56 -0.85
C TRP A 537 -0.51 -51.04 -0.88
N GLY A 538 0.58 -50.56 -0.29
CA GLY A 538 0.91 -49.14 -0.13
C GLY A 538 2.13 -49.00 0.77
N ALA A 539 2.09 -48.09 1.74
CA ALA A 539 3.19 -47.86 2.68
C ALA A 539 2.69 -47.46 4.08
N VAL A 540 3.52 -47.70 5.09
CA VAL A 540 3.40 -46.97 6.35
C VAL A 540 4.31 -45.74 6.32
N ARG A 541 3.94 -44.71 7.06
CA ARG A 541 4.75 -43.52 7.31
C ARG A 541 4.74 -43.15 8.79
N VAL A 542 5.90 -42.75 9.30
CA VAL A 542 6.08 -42.22 10.65
C VAL A 542 6.64 -40.81 10.54
N GLY A 543 5.85 -39.84 10.98
CA GLY A 543 6.24 -38.43 11.03
C GLY A 543 6.88 -38.11 12.37
N PHE A 544 7.98 -37.36 12.37
CA PHE A 544 8.74 -36.99 13.56
C PHE A 544 9.31 -35.57 13.46
N ASP A 545 9.69 -35.01 14.61
CA ASP A 545 10.42 -33.74 14.66
C ASP A 545 11.82 -33.90 14.04
N PRO A 546 12.14 -33.21 12.93
CA PRO A 546 13.43 -33.38 12.25
C PRO A 546 14.63 -32.94 13.12
N GLN A 547 14.41 -32.20 14.21
CA GLN A 547 15.46 -31.89 15.20
C GLN A 547 16.06 -33.14 15.84
N VAL A 548 15.33 -34.25 15.88
CA VAL A 548 15.83 -35.56 16.34
C VAL A 548 17.11 -35.94 15.59
N VAL A 549 17.09 -35.78 14.26
CA VAL A 549 18.19 -36.17 13.38
C VAL A 549 19.34 -35.16 13.39
N ILE A 550 19.04 -33.89 13.71
CA ILE A 550 20.02 -32.81 13.79
C ILE A 550 20.77 -32.85 15.13
N GLY A 551 20.06 -33.15 16.23
CA GLY A 551 20.60 -33.15 17.59
C GLY A 551 21.65 -34.24 17.85
N GLU A 552 21.70 -35.29 17.03
CA GLU A 552 22.71 -36.36 17.12
C GLU A 552 24.13 -35.91 16.71
N THR A 553 24.26 -34.69 16.16
CA THR A 553 25.54 -34.17 15.66
C THR A 553 26.43 -33.51 16.74
N GLY A 554 25.93 -33.42 17.97
CA GLY A 554 26.57 -32.80 19.13
C GLY A 554 27.57 -33.69 19.87
#